data_AF-A0A956SX04-F1
#
_entry.id   AF-A0A956SX04-F1
#
_cell.length_a   1.000
_cell.length_b   1.000
_cell.length_c   1.000
_cell.angle_alpha   90.00
_cell.angle_beta   90.00
_cell.angle_gamma   90.00
#
_symmetry.space_group_name_H-M   'P 1'
#
loop_
_entity.id
_entity.type
_entity.pdbx_description
1 polymer ?
#
loop_
_entity_poly.entity_id
_entity_poly.type
_entity_poly.pdbx_seq_one_letter_code
_entity_poly.pdbx_strand_id
1 'polypeptide(L)'
;MKQLFAIFLLLSSLALAQSEPVDFSNRTVQGVQVNVVTVDLNSQAIDIRPILAPAGEAISFQGLLNQGEGPYAAITGTFFDPATAITVGNVVHNGRLMTEGSVG
;
A
#
# COMPACT_ATOMS: atom_id res chain seq x y z
N MET A 1 -33.57 -13.93 -31.06
CA MET A 1 -33.22 -14.27 -29.66
C MET A 1 -31.73 -14.54 -29.45
N LYS A 2 -31.08 -15.45 -30.19
CA LYS A 2 -29.63 -15.73 -30.03
C LYS A 2 -28.71 -14.50 -30.16
N GLN A 3 -28.98 -13.62 -31.14
CA GLN A 3 -28.17 -12.40 -31.33
C GLN A 3 -28.35 -11.35 -30.22
N LEU A 4 -29.56 -11.25 -29.65
CA LEU A 4 -29.84 -10.32 -28.54
C LEU A 4 -29.11 -10.77 -27.27
N PHE A 5 -29.04 -12.08 -27.03
CA PHE A 5 -28.31 -12.69 -25.92
C PHE A 5 -26.79 -12.48 -26.05
N ALA A 6 -26.26 -12.61 -27.27
CA ALA A 6 -24.84 -12.35 -27.55
C ALA A 6 -24.45 -10.88 -27.32
N ILE A 7 -25.30 -9.93 -27.72
CA ILE A 7 -25.08 -8.49 -27.48
C ILE A 7 -25.11 -8.19 -25.97
N PHE A 8 -26.05 -8.77 -25.23
CA PHE A 8 -26.13 -8.62 -23.78
C PHE A 8 -24.87 -9.15 -23.08
N LEU A 9 -24.38 -10.33 -23.47
CA LEU A 9 -23.12 -10.89 -22.96
C LEU A 9 -21.89 -10.02 -23.24
N LEU A 10 -21.82 -9.40 -24.43
CA LEU A 10 -20.74 -8.49 -24.78
C LEU A 10 -20.75 -7.21 -23.92
N LEU A 11 -21.93 -6.62 -23.71
CA LEU A 11 -22.10 -5.43 -22.87
C LEU A 11 -21.77 -5.70 -21.40
N SER A 12 -22.10 -6.89 -20.88
CA SER A 12 -21.73 -7.31 -19.52
C SER A 12 -20.22 -7.44 -19.34
N SER A 13 -19.50 -7.89 -20.37
CA SER A 13 -18.04 -8.05 -20.31
C SER A 13 -17.29 -6.71 -20.30
N LEU A 14 -17.85 -5.68 -20.95
CA LEU A 14 -17.30 -4.32 -20.94
C LEU A 14 -17.49 -3.63 -19.58
N ALA A 15 -18.57 -3.93 -18.86
CA ALA A 15 -18.81 -3.41 -17.52
C ALA A 15 -17.87 -4.00 -16.46
N LEU A 16 -17.25 -5.15 -16.73
CA LEU A 16 -16.29 -5.81 -15.85
C LEU A 16 -14.84 -5.34 -16.05
N ALA A 17 -14.57 -4.50 -17.05
CA ALA A 17 -13.27 -3.82 -17.20
C ALA A 17 -13.19 -2.63 -16.23
N GLN A 18 -13.41 -2.87 -14.94
CA GLN A 18 -13.15 -1.90 -13.90
C GLN A 18 -11.63 -1.80 -13.73
N SER A 19 -11.06 -0.60 -13.72
CA SER A 19 -9.64 -0.45 -13.44
C SER A 19 -9.36 -0.92 -12.02
N GLU A 20 -8.40 -1.81 -11.85
CA GLU A 20 -7.90 -2.17 -10.52
C GLU A 20 -7.44 -0.90 -9.80
N PRO A 21 -7.81 -0.71 -8.53
CA PRO A 21 -7.49 0.52 -7.80
C PRO A 21 -6.02 0.58 -7.38
N VAL A 22 -5.24 -0.49 -7.63
CA VAL A 22 -3.80 -0.56 -7.44
C VAL A 22 -3.15 -1.11 -8.71
N ASP A 23 -2.12 -0.43 -9.21
CA ASP A 23 -1.29 -0.87 -10.33
C ASP A 23 0.18 -0.95 -9.91
N PHE A 24 0.91 -1.89 -10.50
CA PHE A 24 2.34 -2.07 -10.28
C PHE A 24 3.10 -2.05 -11.60
N SER A 25 4.16 -1.24 -11.66
CA SER A 25 5.07 -1.22 -12.81
C SER A 25 6.53 -1.13 -12.40
N ASN A 26 7.41 -1.81 -13.13
CA ASN A 26 8.84 -1.59 -13.07
C ASN A 26 9.23 -0.65 -14.21
N ARG A 27 9.97 0.42 -13.90
CA ARG A 27 10.35 1.46 -14.86
C ARG A 27 11.84 1.73 -14.74
N THR A 28 12.48 2.03 -15.86
CA THR A 28 13.85 2.56 -15.86
C THR A 28 13.79 4.08 -15.96
N VAL A 29 14.25 4.78 -14.92
CA VAL A 29 14.35 6.24 -14.87
C VAL A 29 15.81 6.63 -14.78
N GLN A 30 16.33 7.33 -15.78
CA GLN A 30 17.74 7.73 -15.87
C GLN A 30 18.73 6.55 -15.68
N GLY A 31 18.38 5.36 -16.19
CA GLY A 31 19.20 4.16 -16.08
C GLY A 31 19.03 3.36 -14.78
N VAL A 32 18.19 3.81 -13.85
CA VAL A 32 17.91 3.14 -12.57
C VAL A 32 16.56 2.42 -12.65
N GLN A 33 16.49 1.16 -12.20
CA GLN A 33 15.22 0.45 -12.05
C GLN A 33 14.44 0.97 -10.85
N VAL A 34 13.17 1.28 -11.06
CA VAL A 34 12.25 1.81 -10.06
C VAL A 34 10.99 0.96 -10.06
N ASN A 35 10.62 0.48 -8.87
CA ASN A 35 9.34 -0.18 -8.64
C ASN A 35 8.31 0.90 -8.28
N VAL A 36 7.22 1.00 -9.05
CA VAL A 36 6.17 2.01 -8.89
C VAL A 36 4.86 1.31 -8.58
N VAL A 37 4.30 1.61 -7.40
CA VAL A 37 2.94 1.26 -7.03
C VAL A 37 2.07 2.51 -7.20
N THR A 38 1.06 2.43 -8.04
CA THR A 38 0.09 3.52 -8.26
C THR A 38 -1.23 3.13 -7.60
N VAL A 39 -1.81 4.02 -6.81
CA VAL A 39 -3.04 3.75 -6.07
C VAL A 39 -4.07 4.83 -6.39
N ASP A 40 -5.28 4.45 -6.77
CA ASP A 40 -6.42 5.37 -6.90
C ASP A 40 -7.03 5.65 -5.53
N LEU A 41 -6.75 6.83 -4.99
CA LEU A 41 -7.27 7.27 -3.69
C LEU A 41 -8.76 7.63 -3.70
N ASN A 42 -9.42 7.67 -4.87
CA ASN A 42 -10.87 7.85 -4.95
C ASN A 42 -11.62 6.54 -4.78
N SER A 43 -10.94 5.39 -4.88
CA SER A 43 -11.55 4.09 -4.71
C SER A 43 -11.87 3.82 -3.24
N GLN A 44 -13.14 3.53 -2.95
CA GLN A 44 -13.58 3.13 -1.61
C GLN A 44 -13.05 1.76 -1.17
N ALA A 45 -12.46 1.00 -2.09
CA ALA A 45 -11.83 -0.28 -1.79
C ALA A 45 -10.40 -0.14 -1.24
N ILE A 46 -9.86 1.09 -1.17
CA ILE A 46 -8.50 1.36 -0.71
C ILE A 46 -8.48 1.81 0.74
N ASP A 47 -7.66 1.12 1.54
CA ASP A 47 -7.27 1.52 2.89
C ASP A 47 -5.74 1.65 2.95
N ILE A 48 -5.23 2.85 3.30
CA ILE A 48 -3.80 3.10 3.47
C ILE A 48 -3.54 3.32 4.95
N ARG A 49 -2.77 2.41 5.54
CA ARG A 49 -2.44 2.43 6.97
C ARG A 49 -0.95 2.20 7.21
N PRO A 50 -0.37 2.85 8.24
CA PRO A 50 0.97 2.49 8.69
C PRO A 50 0.94 1.12 9.39
N ILE A 51 2.00 0.34 9.19
CA ILE A 51 2.29 -0.88 9.95
C ILE A 51 3.53 -0.59 10.79
N LEU A 52 3.42 -0.71 12.11
CA LEU A 52 4.47 -0.35 13.05
C LEU A 52 4.99 -1.60 13.76
N ALA A 53 6.31 -1.66 13.94
CA ALA A 53 6.90 -2.59 14.89
C ALA A 53 6.53 -2.16 16.33
N PRO A 54 6.52 -3.09 17.30
CA PRO A 54 6.50 -2.73 18.71
C PRO A 54 7.64 -1.76 19.04
N ALA A 55 7.37 -0.79 19.91
CA ALA A 55 8.38 0.18 20.31
C ALA A 55 9.57 -0.53 20.98
N GLY A 56 10.79 -0.17 20.57
CA GLY A 56 12.02 -0.81 21.08
C GLY A 56 12.42 -2.10 20.35
N GLU A 57 11.66 -2.53 19.34
CA GLU A 57 11.96 -3.73 18.57
C GLU A 57 12.23 -3.43 17.10
N ALA A 58 13.39 -3.85 16.62
CA ALA A 58 13.70 -3.86 15.20
C ALA A 58 13.20 -5.17 14.58
N ILE A 59 12.25 -5.06 13.66
CA ILE A 59 11.68 -6.20 12.91
C ILE A 59 12.03 -6.03 11.43
N SER A 60 12.31 -7.14 10.75
CA SER A 60 12.53 -7.11 9.31
C SER A 60 11.26 -6.65 8.58
N PHE A 61 11.43 -6.08 7.38
CA PHE A 61 10.28 -5.66 6.56
C PHE A 61 9.31 -6.83 6.33
N GLN A 62 9.80 -8.01 5.97
CA GLN A 62 8.96 -9.20 5.83
C GLN A 62 8.27 -9.60 7.14
N GLY A 63 8.96 -9.48 8.28
CA GLY A 63 8.38 -9.73 9.59
C GLY A 63 7.21 -8.81 9.90
N LEU A 64 7.29 -7.52 9.51
CA LEU A 64 6.17 -6.58 9.60
C LEU A 64 5.00 -6.97 8.70
N LEU A 65 5.25 -7.40 7.47
CA LEU A 65 4.18 -7.82 6.55
C LEU A 65 3.41 -9.05 7.04
N ASN A 66 4.06 -9.89 7.84
CA ASN A 66 3.44 -11.07 8.44
C ASN A 66 2.60 -10.76 9.69
N GLN A 67 2.57 -9.50 10.15
CA GLN A 67 1.70 -9.08 11.25
C GLN A 67 0.27 -8.85 10.74
N GLY A 68 -0.63 -9.81 11.01
CA GLY A 68 -2.05 -9.71 10.66
C GLY A 68 -2.39 -10.23 9.26
N GLU A 69 -3.38 -9.62 8.60
CA GLU A 69 -3.90 -10.08 7.30
C GLU A 69 -2.97 -9.78 6.11
N GLY A 70 -1.87 -9.05 6.32
CA GLY A 70 -0.92 -8.66 5.28
C GLY A 70 -1.47 -7.58 4.34
N PRO A 71 -0.65 -6.63 3.87
CA PRO A 71 -1.09 -5.62 2.91
C PRO A 71 -1.07 -6.16 1.47
N TYR A 72 -1.93 -5.64 0.61
CA TYR A 72 -1.87 -5.90 -0.84
C TYR A 72 -0.55 -5.41 -1.47
N ALA A 73 -0.07 -4.24 -1.03
CA ALA A 73 1.22 -3.67 -1.37
C ALA A 73 1.78 -2.88 -0.18
N ALA A 74 3.10 -2.84 -0.03
CA ALA A 74 3.76 -2.11 1.04
C ALA A 74 5.10 -1.54 0.58
N ILE A 75 5.50 -0.43 1.21
CA ILE A 75 6.80 0.21 1.08
C ILE A 75 7.37 0.49 2.47
N THR A 76 8.67 0.68 2.57
CA THR A 76 9.28 1.17 3.81
C THR A 76 8.81 2.58 4.14
N GLY A 77 8.56 2.86 5.42
CA GLY A 77 8.06 4.14 5.91
C GLY A 77 9.17 5.12 6.31
N THR A 78 8.91 5.86 7.40
CA THR A 78 9.83 6.86 7.95
C THR A 78 11.11 6.24 8.56
N PHE A 79 12.03 7.12 8.96
CA PHE A 79 13.25 6.76 9.68
C PHE A 79 12.96 6.25 11.11
N PHE A 80 13.91 5.50 11.64
CA PHE A 80 13.96 5.10 13.05
C PHE A 80 15.42 5.12 13.51
N ASP A 81 15.64 5.29 14.81
CA ASP A 81 16.96 5.14 15.41
C ASP A 81 17.33 3.65 15.49
N PRO A 82 18.39 3.17 14.81
CA PRO A 82 18.78 1.78 14.84
C PRO A 82 19.30 1.31 16.20
N ALA A 83 19.73 2.22 17.09
CA ALA A 83 20.22 1.84 18.42
C ALA A 83 19.06 1.54 19.39
N THR A 84 17.96 2.27 19.28
CA THR A 84 16.80 2.16 20.18
C THR A 84 15.56 1.56 19.52
N ALA A 85 15.57 1.39 18.20
CA ALA A 85 14.42 1.01 17.38
C ALA A 85 13.19 1.94 17.55
N ILE A 86 13.42 3.19 17.95
CA ILE A 86 12.37 4.20 18.10
C ILE A 86 12.18 4.94 16.76
N THR A 87 10.92 5.05 16.32
CA THR A 87 10.56 5.82 15.12
C THR A 87 10.95 7.28 15.26
N VAL A 88 11.45 7.88 14.19
CA VAL A 88 11.74 9.31 14.12
C VAL A 88 10.56 10.05 13.48
N GLY A 89 10.07 11.08 14.15
CA GLY A 89 8.88 11.83 13.75
C GLY A 89 7.57 11.18 14.21
N ASN A 90 6.47 11.82 13.85
CA ASN A 90 5.13 11.38 14.24
C ASN A 90 4.50 10.49 13.17
N VAL A 91 3.94 9.37 13.60
CA VAL A 91 3.04 8.57 12.75
C VAL A 91 1.63 8.74 13.27
N VAL A 92 0.75 9.25 12.40
CA VAL A 92 -0.66 9.52 12.70
C VAL A 92 -1.53 8.75 11.72
N HIS A 93 -2.59 8.12 12.22
CA HIS A 93 -3.56 7.41 11.40
C HIS A 93 -4.97 7.64 11.97
N ASN A 94 -5.92 7.99 11.10
CA ASN A 94 -7.31 8.31 11.49
C ASN A 94 -7.41 9.34 12.63
N GLY A 95 -6.56 10.38 12.57
CA GLY A 95 -6.49 11.44 13.58
C GLY A 95 -5.87 11.01 14.92
N ARG A 96 -5.40 9.77 15.06
CA ARG A 96 -4.75 9.26 16.27
C ARG A 96 -3.24 9.20 16.10
N LEU A 97 -2.50 9.78 17.05
CA LEU A 97 -1.06 9.60 17.17
C LEU A 97 -0.76 8.14 17.53
N MET A 98 -0.01 7.46 16.67
CA MET A 98 0.37 6.05 16.85
C MET A 98 1.74 5.91 17.47
N THR A 99 2.70 6.73 17.03
CA THR A 99 4.02 6.86 17.65
C THR A 99 4.49 8.30 17.52
N GLU A 100 5.24 8.74 18.52
CA GLU A 100 5.90 10.04 18.60
C GLU A 100 7.41 9.80 18.68
N GLY A 101 8.15 10.58 17.91
CA GLY A 101 9.61 10.54 17.91
C GLY A 101 10.17 11.92 17.61
N SER A 102 11.22 12.29 18.33
CA SER A 102 11.97 13.53 18.10
C SER A 102 13.30 13.24 17.43
N VAL A 103 13.79 14.18 16.62
CA VAL A 103 15.20 14.24 16.22
C VAL A 103 15.92 15.12 17.24
N GLY A 104 17.03 14.65 17.81
CA GLY A 104 17.83 15.37 18.81
C GLY A 104 19.24 14.85 18.90
#